data_AF-A0A930BPH6-F1
#
_entry.id   AF-A0A930BPH6-F1
#
_cell.length_a   1.000
_cell.length_b   1.000
_cell.length_c   1.000
_cell.angle_alpha   90.00
_cell.angle_beta   90.00
_cell.angle_gamma   90.00
#
_symmetry.space_group_name_H-M   'P 1'
#
loop_
_entity.id
_entity.type
_entity.pdbx_description
1 polymer ?
#
loop_
_entity_poly.entity_id
_entity_poly.type
_entity_poly.pdbx_seq_one_letter_code
_entity_poly.pdbx_strand_id
1 'polypeptide(L)'
;MMAKIKAGLLSLRDLFATAWWIFLIVGIGFAVAYQFVQPAPPKRIVITTGGESGAYYQFAQRYAAILARDGITLEVKSSAGSLENLDRLKADEAQVGFVQGGVMPPKEDPDAEDDSGLLSLGSLFYEPVWV
;
A
#
# COMPACT_ATOMS: atom_id res chain seq x y z
N MET A 1 -51.97 12.08 -11.61
CA MET A 1 -50.61 11.56 -11.36
C MET A 1 -49.64 11.85 -12.51
N MET A 2 -49.97 11.53 -13.77
CA MET A 2 -49.11 11.79 -14.95
C MET A 2 -48.71 13.25 -15.20
N ALA A 3 -49.58 14.23 -14.90
CA ALA A 3 -49.28 15.64 -15.13
C ALA A 3 -48.12 16.19 -14.26
N LYS A 4 -48.00 15.72 -13.02
CA LYS A 4 -46.87 16.08 -12.12
C LYS A 4 -45.54 15.49 -12.61
N ILE A 5 -45.58 14.29 -13.20
CA ILE A 5 -44.40 13.64 -13.78
C ILE A 5 -43.92 14.39 -15.03
N LYS A 6 -44.85 14.78 -15.92
CA LYS A 6 -44.52 15.60 -17.09
C LYS A 6 -43.95 16.97 -16.72
N ALA A 7 -44.54 17.64 -15.72
CA ALA A 7 -44.03 18.93 -15.24
C ALA A 7 -42.63 18.80 -14.60
N GLY A 8 -42.39 17.74 -13.83
CA GLY A 8 -41.06 17.43 -13.29
C GLY A 8 -40.04 17.16 -14.41
N LEU A 9 -40.42 16.43 -15.46
CA LEU A 9 -39.54 16.18 -16.61
C LEU A 9 -39.17 17.45 -17.39
N LEU A 10 -40.14 18.36 -17.59
CA LEU A 10 -39.86 19.64 -18.25
C LEU A 10 -38.94 20.52 -17.40
N SER A 11 -39.18 20.61 -16.10
CA SER A 11 -38.31 21.34 -15.17
C SER A 11 -36.89 20.78 -15.13
N LEU A 12 -36.73 19.46 -15.22
CA LEU A 12 -35.41 18.82 -15.29
C LEU A 12 -34.70 19.20 -16.60
N ARG A 13 -35.42 19.20 -17.72
CA ARG A 13 -34.90 19.61 -19.03
C ARG A 13 -34.46 21.06 -19.04
N ASP A 14 -35.23 21.96 -18.45
CA ASP A 14 -34.91 23.39 -18.39
C ASP A 14 -33.73 23.67 -17.44
N LEU A 15 -33.62 22.90 -16.35
CA LEU A 15 -32.45 22.92 -15.46
C LEU A 15 -31.19 22.47 -16.20
N PHE A 16 -31.23 21.36 -16.94
CA PHE A 16 -30.08 20.92 -17.73
C PHE A 16 -29.78 21.92 -18.87
N ALA A 17 -30.78 22.50 -19.54
CA ALA A 17 -30.55 23.49 -20.59
C ALA A 17 -29.86 24.78 -20.09
N THR A 18 -30.08 25.16 -18.83
CA THR A 18 -29.55 26.41 -18.26
C THR A 18 -28.33 26.22 -17.35
N ALA A 19 -28.21 25.07 -16.68
CA ALA A 19 -27.18 24.79 -15.67
C ALA A 19 -26.13 23.75 -16.10
N TRP A 20 -26.17 23.22 -17.34
CA TRP A 20 -25.19 22.22 -17.81
C TRP A 20 -23.73 22.68 -17.66
N TRP A 21 -23.45 23.97 -17.80
CA TRP A 21 -22.11 24.53 -17.65
C TRP A 21 -21.59 24.41 -16.21
N ILE A 22 -22.46 24.47 -15.20
CA ILE A 22 -22.09 24.24 -13.80
C ILE A 22 -21.67 22.79 -13.61
N PHE A 23 -22.46 21.84 -14.11
CA PHE A 23 -22.12 20.41 -14.07
C PHE A 23 -20.83 20.12 -14.82
N LEU A 24 -20.58 20.82 -15.92
CA LEU A 24 -19.33 20.70 -16.68
C LEU A 24 -18.13 21.22 -15.89
N ILE A 25 -18.24 22.39 -15.26
CA ILE A 25 -17.15 22.95 -14.41
C ILE A 25 -16.89 22.03 -13.21
N VAL A 26 -17.93 21.57 -12.52
CA VAL A 26 -17.79 20.64 -11.40
C VAL A 26 -17.18 19.32 -11.86
N GLY A 27 -17.62 18.79 -13.00
CA GLY A 27 -17.09 17.57 -13.59
C GLY A 27 -15.61 17.69 -13.96
N ILE A 28 -15.20 18.80 -14.58
CA ILE A 28 -13.78 19.10 -14.86
C ILE A 28 -13.00 19.23 -13.56
N GLY A 29 -13.53 19.95 -12.56
CA GLY A 29 -12.89 20.10 -11.26
C GLY A 29 -12.64 18.75 -10.58
N PHE A 30 -13.64 17.85 -10.57
CA PHE A 30 -13.49 16.49 -10.06
C PHE A 30 -12.50 15.67 -10.89
N ALA A 31 -12.55 15.76 -12.22
CA ALA A 31 -11.63 15.03 -13.09
C ALA A 31 -10.18 15.44 -12.85
N VAL A 32 -9.92 16.74 -12.72
CA VAL A 32 -8.60 17.29 -12.38
C VAL A 32 -8.19 16.86 -10.98
N ALA A 33 -9.04 17.06 -9.97
CA ALA A 33 -8.75 16.68 -8.59
C ALA A 33 -8.45 15.18 -8.45
N TYR A 34 -9.17 14.32 -9.18
CA TYR A 34 -8.98 12.87 -9.16
C TYR A 34 -7.58 12.46 -9.66
N GLN A 35 -6.94 13.23 -10.55
CA GLN A 35 -5.56 12.97 -10.98
C GLN A 35 -4.53 13.21 -9.86
N PHE A 36 -4.88 13.99 -8.83
CA PHE A 36 -4.01 14.29 -7.69
C PHE A 36 -4.31 13.46 -6.44
N VAL A 37 -5.37 12.65 -6.46
CA VAL A 37 -5.65 11.70 -5.38
C VAL A 37 -4.69 10.53 -5.54
N GLN A 38 -3.90 10.24 -4.51
CA GLN A 38 -2.99 9.10 -4.52
C GLN A 38 -3.75 7.82 -4.86
N PRO A 39 -3.17 6.91 -5.68
CA PRO A 39 -3.81 5.65 -6.00
C PRO A 39 -4.21 4.93 -4.71
N ALA A 40 -5.36 4.25 -4.74
CA ALA A 40 -5.82 3.47 -3.60
C ALA A 40 -4.72 2.50 -3.16
N PRO A 41 -4.51 2.32 -1.84
CA PRO A 41 -3.48 1.42 -1.34
C PRO A 41 -3.63 0.03 -1.96
N PRO A 42 -2.51 -0.66 -2.23
CA PRO A 42 -2.54 -1.96 -2.88
C PRO A 42 -3.35 -2.95 -2.04
N LYS A 43 -4.22 -3.72 -2.71
CA LYS A 43 -5.08 -4.72 -2.05
C LYS A 43 -4.33 -5.99 -1.66
N ARG A 44 -3.11 -6.18 -2.17
CA ARG A 44 -2.25 -7.31 -1.88
C ARG A 44 -0.82 -6.81 -1.67
N ILE A 45 -0.19 -7.29 -0.60
CA ILE A 45 1.19 -6.99 -0.24
C ILE A 45 1.84 -8.31 0.16
N VAL A 46 3.06 -8.58 -0.31
CA VAL A 46 3.83 -9.76 0.11
C VAL A 46 4.84 -9.36 1.18
N ILE A 47 4.83 -10.08 2.32
CA ILE A 47 5.80 -9.94 3.39
C ILE A 47 6.70 -11.17 3.49
N THR A 48 8.02 -10.97 3.44
CA THR A 48 9.00 -12.05 3.65
C THR A 48 9.48 -12.07 5.11
N THR A 49 9.63 -13.25 5.70
CA THR A 49 9.75 -13.41 7.16
C THR A 49 10.91 -14.31 7.59
N GLY A 50 10.65 -15.49 8.11
CA GLY A 50 11.65 -16.46 8.52
C GLY A 50 10.98 -17.83 8.54
N GLY A 51 11.53 -18.76 9.32
CA GLY A 51 10.86 -20.05 9.54
C GLY A 51 9.47 -19.86 10.15
N GLU A 52 8.55 -20.77 9.85
CA GLU A 52 7.15 -20.70 10.31
C GLU A 52 7.01 -20.77 11.85
N SER A 53 7.97 -21.43 12.51
CA SER A 53 8.09 -21.49 13.96
C SER A 53 8.75 -20.23 14.56
N GLY A 54 9.25 -19.32 13.73
CA GLY A 54 9.99 -18.12 14.14
C GLY A 54 9.10 -16.94 14.50
N ALA A 55 9.66 -15.99 15.25
CA ALA A 55 8.95 -14.80 15.68
C ALA A 55 8.48 -13.92 14.50
N TYR A 56 9.31 -13.77 13.46
CA TYR A 56 8.97 -13.00 12.26
C TYR A 56 7.69 -13.47 11.59
N TYR A 57 7.54 -14.79 11.43
CA TYR A 57 6.34 -15.36 10.84
C TYR A 57 5.11 -15.09 11.71
N GLN A 58 5.23 -15.27 13.03
CA GLN A 58 4.14 -15.02 13.97
C GLN A 58 3.72 -13.53 14.00
N PHE A 59 4.67 -12.60 13.92
CA PHE A 59 4.36 -11.17 13.82
C PHE A 59 3.68 -10.84 12.50
N ALA A 60 4.18 -11.35 11.37
CA ALA A 60 3.57 -11.14 10.07
C ALA A 60 2.12 -11.64 10.02
N GLN A 61 1.82 -12.79 10.65
CA GLN A 61 0.44 -13.28 10.73
C GLN A 61 -0.49 -12.34 11.52
N ARG A 62 0.01 -11.70 12.59
CA ARG A 62 -0.76 -10.67 13.31
C ARG A 62 -1.00 -9.44 12.43
N TYR A 63 0.00 -9.00 11.68
CA TYR A 63 -0.17 -7.91 10.71
C TYR A 63 -1.17 -8.26 9.61
N ALA A 64 -1.15 -9.49 9.11
CA ALA A 64 -2.11 -9.97 8.12
C ALA A 64 -3.55 -9.88 8.64
N ALA A 65 -3.78 -10.29 9.89
CA ALA A 65 -5.09 -10.19 10.52
C ALA A 65 -5.56 -8.75 10.75
N ILE A 66 -4.64 -7.81 11.00
CA ILE A 66 -4.95 -6.38 11.14
C ILE A 66 -5.31 -5.78 9.78
N LEU A 67 -4.45 -5.97 8.77
CA LEU A 67 -4.63 -5.42 7.43
C LEU A 67 -5.87 -5.98 6.71
N ALA A 68 -6.24 -7.23 7.00
CA ALA A 68 -7.46 -7.82 6.46
C ALA A 68 -8.73 -7.05 6.86
N ARG A 69 -8.73 -6.34 8.00
CA ARG A 69 -9.87 -5.51 8.45
C ARG A 69 -10.10 -4.32 7.53
N ASP A 70 -9.05 -3.84 6.88
CA ASP A 70 -9.07 -2.73 5.93
C ASP A 70 -9.14 -3.21 4.47
N GLY A 71 -9.38 -4.51 4.25
CA GLY A 71 -9.47 -5.11 2.91
C GLY A 71 -8.13 -5.30 2.20
N ILE A 72 -7.01 -5.25 2.94
CA ILE A 72 -5.66 -5.48 2.42
C ILE A 72 -5.25 -6.92 2.75
N THR A 73 -4.87 -7.68 1.73
CA THR A 73 -4.36 -9.05 1.88
C THR A 73 -2.85 -9.01 2.06
N LEU A 74 -2.35 -9.41 3.23
CA LEU A 74 -0.92 -9.61 3.46
C LEU A 74 -0.56 -11.09 3.24
N GLU A 75 0.21 -11.37 2.20
CA GLU A 75 0.72 -12.71 1.90
C GLU A 75 2.04 -12.94 2.65
N VAL A 76 2.04 -13.90 3.58
CA VAL A 76 3.21 -14.20 4.42
C VAL A 76 4.05 -15.28 3.75
N LYS A 77 5.25 -14.92 3.28
CA LYS A 77 6.22 -15.84 2.67
C LYS A 77 7.29 -16.20 3.72
N SER A 78 7.37 -17.48 4.10
CA SER A 78 8.44 -17.98 4.96
C SER A 78 9.78 -18.01 4.21
N SER A 79 10.88 -17.93 4.94
CA SER A 79 12.24 -17.90 4.40
C SER A 79 13.23 -18.57 5.36
N ALA A 80 14.44 -18.81 4.90
CA ALA A 80 15.58 -19.25 5.69
C ALA A 80 16.13 -18.14 6.61
N GLY A 81 15.71 -16.87 6.42
CA GLY A 81 16.08 -15.75 7.29
C GLY A 81 16.40 -14.46 6.53
N SER A 82 17.12 -13.56 7.20
CA SER A 82 17.34 -12.17 6.77
C SER A 82 18.03 -12.00 5.41
N LEU A 83 18.96 -12.89 5.04
CA LEU A 83 19.64 -12.81 3.73
C LEU A 83 18.68 -13.10 2.58
N GLU A 84 17.93 -14.19 2.67
CA GLU A 84 16.91 -14.52 1.67
C GLU A 84 15.82 -13.45 1.59
N ASN A 85 15.46 -12.84 2.74
CA ASN A 85 14.53 -11.71 2.74
C ASN A 85 15.06 -10.53 1.95
N LEU A 86 16.34 -10.19 2.15
CA LEU A 86 16.97 -9.07 1.48
C LEU A 86 17.02 -9.30 -0.04
N ASP A 87 17.33 -10.51 -0.47
CA ASP A 87 17.33 -10.89 -1.89
C ASP A 87 15.92 -10.77 -2.50
N ARG A 88 14.89 -11.26 -1.79
CA ARG A 88 13.49 -11.14 -2.23
C ARG A 88 13.01 -9.70 -2.31
N LEU A 89 13.43 -8.84 -1.38
CA LEU A 89 13.09 -7.41 -1.40
C LEU A 89 13.75 -6.71 -2.59
N LYS A 90 15.01 -7.02 -2.89
CA LYS A 90 15.73 -6.46 -4.05
C LYS A 90 15.19 -6.98 -5.39
N ALA A 91 14.69 -8.21 -5.42
CA ALA A 91 14.11 -8.83 -6.60
C ALA A 91 12.62 -8.48 -6.83
N ASP A 92 12.03 -7.63 -5.98
CA ASP A 92 10.59 -7.29 -5.97
C ASP A 92 9.67 -8.53 -5.81
N GLU A 93 10.19 -9.62 -5.23
CA GLU A 93 9.39 -10.79 -4.85
C GLU A 93 8.59 -10.55 -3.57
N ALA A 94 9.01 -9.59 -2.75
CA ALA A 94 8.31 -9.13 -1.56
C ALA A 94 8.43 -7.61 -1.45
N GLN A 95 7.39 -6.94 -0.95
CA GLN A 95 7.38 -5.47 -0.80
C GLN A 95 7.83 -5.05 0.60
N VAL A 96 7.69 -5.93 1.59
CA VAL A 96 8.09 -5.68 2.98
C VAL A 96 8.69 -6.95 3.57
N GLY A 97 9.52 -6.80 4.60
CA GLY A 97 10.10 -7.94 5.28
C GLY A 97 10.80 -7.58 6.58
N PHE A 98 10.98 -8.59 7.43
CA PHE A 98 11.80 -8.45 8.64
C PHE A 98 13.24 -8.83 8.32
N VAL A 99 14.18 -8.02 8.79
CA VAL A 99 15.61 -8.30 8.64
C VAL A 99 16.29 -7.98 9.96
N GLN A 100 17.23 -8.84 10.34
CA GLN A 100 18.11 -8.58 11.48
C GLN A 100 19.06 -7.43 11.14
N GLY A 101 19.27 -6.52 12.09
CA GLY A 101 20.26 -5.45 11.94
C GLY A 101 21.68 -6.01 11.78
N GLY A 102 22.50 -5.37 10.94
CA GLY A 102 23.90 -5.74 10.73
C GLY A 102 24.15 -6.86 9.71
N VAL A 103 23.10 -7.35 9.03
CA VAL A 103 23.26 -8.34 7.94
C VAL A 103 23.71 -7.74 6.61
N MET A 104 23.46 -6.44 6.41
CA MET A 104 23.97 -5.72 5.25
C MET A 104 25.41 -5.27 5.49
N PRO A 105 26.29 -5.44 4.49
CA PRO A 105 27.65 -4.92 4.59
C PRO A 105 27.60 -3.39 4.78
N PRO A 106 28.56 -2.83 5.54
CA PRO A 106 28.69 -1.39 5.65
C PRO A 106 28.86 -0.78 4.26
N LYS A 107 28.29 0.41 4.05
CA LYS A 107 28.60 1.19 2.84
C LYS A 107 30.09 1.53 2.82
N GLU A 108 30.71 1.42 1.65
CA GLU A 108 32.10 1.86 1.46
C GLU A 108 32.24 3.38 1.66
N ASP A 109 31.21 4.13 1.25
CA ASP A 109 31.06 5.57 1.50
C ASP A 109 29.78 5.82 2.31
N PRO A 110 29.87 6.35 3.55
CA PRO A 110 28.71 6.70 4.37
C PRO A 110 27.77 7.71 3.72
N ASP A 111 28.31 8.58 2.84
CA ASP A 111 27.58 9.67 2.20
C ASP A 111 27.01 9.27 0.82
N ALA A 112 27.34 8.07 0.32
CA ALA A 112 26.79 7.57 -0.94
C ALA A 112 25.31 7.19 -0.82
N GLU A 113 24.53 7.52 -1.86
CA GLU A 113 23.12 7.12 -1.97
C GLU A 113 22.97 5.59 -1.93
N ASP A 114 21.90 5.13 -1.28
CA ASP A 114 21.61 3.69 -1.20
C ASP A 114 20.95 3.22 -2.50
N ASP A 115 21.76 2.73 -3.43
CA ASP A 115 21.29 2.18 -4.72
C ASP A 115 20.54 0.84 -4.57
N SER A 116 20.39 0.29 -3.35
CA SER A 116 19.67 -0.96 -3.14
C SER A 116 18.17 -0.88 -3.43
N GLY A 117 17.61 0.34 -3.49
CA GLY A 117 16.17 0.56 -3.60
C GLY A 117 15.39 0.13 -2.35
N LEU A 118 16.08 -0.20 -1.26
CA LEU A 118 15.46 -0.62 -0.01
C LEU A 118 15.30 0.58 0.93
N LEU A 119 14.13 0.67 1.55
CA LEU A 119 13.85 1.64 2.60
C LEU A 119 13.66 0.94 3.93
N SER A 120 14.43 1.34 4.94
CA SER A 120 14.16 0.92 6.31
C SER A 120 13.00 1.72 6.89
N LEU A 121 11.91 1.03 7.26
CA LEU A 121 10.78 1.64 7.96
C LEU A 121 11.09 1.93 9.44
N GLY A 122 12.12 1.28 10.01
CA GLY A 122 12.55 1.47 11.38
C GLY A 122 12.98 0.18 12.07
N SER A 123 13.51 0.31 13.28
CA SER A 123 13.83 -0.81 14.18
C SER A 123 12.66 -1.09 15.13
N LEU A 124 12.31 -2.36 15.30
CA LEU A 124 11.16 -2.77 16.13
C LEU A 124 11.58 -3.24 17.53
N PHE A 125 12.65 -4.02 17.62
CA PHE A 125 13.18 -4.56 18.89
C PHE A 125 14.63 -5.02 18.71
N TYR A 126 15.32 -5.25 19.83
CA TYR A 126 16.64 -5.86 19.85
C TYR A 126 16.53 -7.38 19.86
N GLU A 127 17.32 -8.04 19.00
CA GLU A 127 17.40 -9.49 18.94
C GLU A 127 18.64 -9.99 19.70
N PRO A 128 18.46 -10.78 20.77
CA PRO A 128 19.59 -11.39 21.45
C PRO A 128 20.21 -12.48 20.56
N VAL A 129 21.52 -12.38 20.37
CA VAL A 129 22.31 -13.43 19.72
C VAL A 129 22.71 -14.45 20.78
N TRP A 130 22.24 -15.67 20.60
CA TRP A 130 22.67 -16.82 21.41
C TRP A 130 23.83 -17.50 20.68
N VAL A 131 25.01 -17.52 21.31
CA VAL A 131 26.23 -18.19 20.84
C VAL A 131 26.46 -19.45 21.66
#